data_AF-A0AAU6AVC0-F1
#
_entry.id   AF-A0AAU6AVC0-F1
#
_cell.length_a   1.000
_cell.length_b   1.000
_cell.length_c   1.000
_cell.angle_alpha   90.00
_cell.angle_beta   90.00
_cell.angle_gamma   90.00
#
_symmetry.space_group_name_H-M   'P 1'
#
loop_
_entity.id
_entity.type
_entity.pdbx_description
1 polymer ?
#
loop_
_entity_poly.entity_id
_entity_poly.type
_entity_poly.pdbx_seq_one_letter_code
_entity_poly.pdbx_strand_id
1 'polypeptide(L)'
;MNAPSPVVLPGSARSELAGAEVLRPVEPSGTVTATVLLRRRAELDPELVTGPATITPAELAERYGAAEEDLQRVQEVLTGAGLTITDTHAGSRRVSVSGTAQAMATFFGTELNVVRSTTPGGGAFEHRARSGDLHLPAELADVVVGVLGLDDRPQSRAQFRLHAQPAASQGFTPDQLGQLYAFPDGTDGTGQTVAIIELGGGFKPGDLTTYFGGLKITPPQVTAVEVDGAKNAPTGDPSSADGEVLLDIEVVGALAPRAAQLVYFAPNTDQGFLDAVSTAVHATPTPTAVSISWGQSEDAWTGQARTAMDQAFADAAALGVTVCVASGDNGSTDGQSDNAQHVDFPASSPHALACGGTRLEATPPATITAETVWNTTGGGSTGGGVSDAFPPPAFQTTAGVPARAGGGTGRGVPDVAGNADPATGYRILVDGQESVIGGTSAVAPLWAALLCRLAQSAGRRFGLVHTQLYGGVKPGTVQPGFRDITSGTNGAYSASGGWDACTGLGSPDGAALLKALGGTAKK
;
A
#
# COMPACT_ATOMS: atom_id res chain seq x y z
N MET A 1 25.48 -40.56 -1.20
CA MET A 1 26.04 -39.20 -1.02
C MET A 1 25.14 -38.51 -0.01
N ASN A 2 25.67 -37.98 1.10
CA ASN A 2 24.84 -37.24 2.05
C ASN A 2 24.30 -35.99 1.34
N ALA A 3 22.98 -35.78 1.37
CA ALA A 3 22.41 -34.54 0.88
C ALA A 3 23.06 -33.37 1.63
N PRO A 4 23.45 -32.28 0.95
CA PRO A 4 24.00 -31.10 1.60
C PRO A 4 23.02 -30.56 2.66
N SER A 5 23.55 -30.00 3.75
CA SER A 5 22.74 -29.44 4.83
C SER A 5 21.83 -28.31 4.31
N PRO A 6 20.56 -28.23 4.77
CA PRO A 6 19.67 -27.12 4.44
C PRO A 6 20.27 -25.76 4.87
N VAL A 7 19.98 -24.72 4.09
CA VAL A 7 20.47 -23.35 4.32
C VAL A 7 19.29 -22.49 4.78
N VAL A 8 19.48 -21.70 5.83
CA VAL A 8 18.49 -20.73 6.32
C VAL A 8 18.20 -19.69 5.24
N LEU A 9 16.93 -19.42 4.97
CA LEU A 9 16.49 -18.32 4.11
C LEU A 9 16.49 -17.00 4.91
N PRO A 10 17.37 -16.04 4.60
CA PRO A 10 17.50 -14.82 5.39
C PRO A 10 16.19 -14.01 5.46
N GLY A 11 15.91 -13.45 6.64
CA GLY A 11 14.73 -12.62 6.87
C GLY A 11 13.40 -13.38 6.92
N SER A 12 13.42 -14.72 6.84
CA SER A 12 12.22 -15.56 6.88
C SER A 12 11.73 -15.88 8.29
N ALA A 13 12.53 -15.63 9.33
CA ALA A 13 12.15 -15.82 10.73
C ALA A 13 10.76 -15.22 11.02
N ARG A 14 9.85 -16.04 11.57
CA ARG A 14 8.62 -15.56 12.21
C ARG A 14 8.70 -15.81 13.70
N SER A 15 8.47 -14.76 14.49
CA SER A 15 8.22 -14.89 15.92
C SER A 15 6.89 -15.62 16.16
N GLU A 16 6.79 -16.29 17.30
CA GLU A 16 5.51 -16.78 17.78
C GLU A 16 4.53 -15.61 17.94
N LEU A 17 3.28 -15.83 17.54
CA LEU A 17 2.22 -14.82 17.72
C LEU A 17 1.88 -14.72 19.19
N ALA A 18 2.18 -13.56 19.80
CA ALA A 18 1.84 -13.31 21.19
C ALA A 18 0.33 -13.50 21.42
N GLY A 19 -0.02 -14.34 22.40
CA GLY A 19 -1.42 -14.64 22.75
C GLY A 19 -2.16 -15.56 21.78
N ALA A 20 -1.52 -16.11 20.74
CA ALA A 20 -2.14 -17.09 19.87
C ALA A 20 -2.31 -18.45 20.56
N GLU A 21 -3.46 -19.08 20.34
CA GLU A 21 -3.78 -20.43 20.82
C GLU A 21 -3.46 -21.44 19.72
N VAL A 22 -2.52 -22.36 19.95
CA VAL A 22 -2.27 -23.47 19.03
C VAL A 22 -3.40 -24.49 19.16
N LEU A 23 -4.15 -24.70 18.08
CA LEU A 23 -5.33 -25.58 18.09
C LEU A 23 -4.98 -27.02 17.70
N ARG A 24 -4.27 -27.19 16.59
CA ARG A 24 -3.93 -28.50 16.00
C ARG A 24 -2.84 -28.35 14.94
N PRO A 25 -2.09 -29.42 14.61
CA PRO A 25 -1.32 -29.48 13.38
C PRO A 25 -2.22 -29.27 12.15
N VAL A 26 -1.68 -28.70 11.08
CA VAL A 26 -2.39 -28.63 9.79
C VAL A 26 -2.54 -30.04 9.21
N GLU A 27 -3.71 -30.32 8.62
CA GLU A 27 -3.98 -31.61 7.96
C GLU A 27 -2.91 -31.89 6.89
N PRO A 28 -2.15 -33.00 7.00
CA PRO A 28 -1.00 -33.26 6.12
C PRO A 28 -1.31 -33.25 4.63
N SER A 29 -2.53 -33.64 4.25
CA SER A 29 -3.04 -33.68 2.87
C SER A 29 -3.69 -32.37 2.42
N GLY A 30 -3.87 -31.40 3.30
CA GLY A 30 -4.43 -30.08 2.97
C GLY A 30 -3.55 -29.38 1.94
N THR A 31 -4.16 -28.62 1.02
CA THR A 31 -3.42 -27.86 0.01
C THR A 31 -2.90 -26.55 0.59
N VAL A 32 -1.62 -26.26 0.34
CA VAL A 32 -0.97 -25.00 0.70
C VAL A 32 -0.34 -24.42 -0.57
N THR A 33 -0.50 -23.11 -0.76
CA THR A 33 0.16 -22.33 -1.81
C THR A 33 1.26 -21.47 -1.21
N ALA A 34 2.29 -21.19 -2.00
CA ALA A 34 3.33 -20.23 -1.65
C ALA A 34 3.83 -19.50 -2.89
N THR A 35 4.34 -18.28 -2.69
CA THR A 35 5.04 -17.51 -3.72
C THR A 35 6.52 -17.54 -3.39
N VAL A 36 7.29 -18.13 -4.30
CA VAL A 36 8.75 -18.21 -4.23
C VAL A 36 9.32 -17.04 -5.04
N LEU A 37 10.12 -16.21 -4.37
CA LEU A 37 10.74 -15.02 -4.95
C LEU A 37 12.18 -15.32 -5.33
N LEU A 38 12.55 -14.96 -6.55
CA LEU A 38 13.88 -15.17 -7.10
C LEU A 38 14.68 -13.87 -7.09
N ARG A 39 16.00 -14.00 -7.03
CA ARG A 39 16.91 -12.89 -7.28
C ARG A 39 16.67 -12.29 -8.67
N ARG A 40 17.03 -11.02 -8.81
CA ARG A 40 17.12 -10.35 -10.12
C ARG A 40 18.41 -10.76 -10.82
N ARG A 41 18.38 -10.82 -12.15
CA ARG A 41 19.59 -11.08 -12.97
C ARG A 41 20.59 -9.91 -12.94
N ALA A 42 20.12 -8.70 -12.64
CA ALA A 42 20.93 -7.49 -12.47
C ALA A 42 20.19 -6.50 -11.58
N GLU A 43 20.92 -5.68 -10.81
CA GLU A 43 20.35 -4.58 -10.02
C GLU A 43 19.70 -3.51 -10.91
N LEU A 44 18.57 -2.95 -10.47
CA LEU A 44 17.94 -1.82 -11.15
C LEU A 44 18.90 -0.63 -11.23
N ASP A 45 18.94 0.01 -12.39
CA ASP A 45 19.67 1.27 -12.55
C ASP A 45 19.07 2.33 -11.61
N PRO A 46 19.86 3.03 -10.77
CA PRO A 46 19.37 4.09 -9.89
C PRO A 46 18.55 5.17 -10.62
N GLU A 47 18.82 5.43 -11.90
CA GLU A 47 18.05 6.38 -12.72
C GLU A 47 16.63 5.92 -13.02
N LEU A 48 16.36 4.60 -12.97
CA LEU A 48 15.00 4.04 -13.11
C LEU A 48 14.21 4.13 -11.81
N VAL A 49 14.88 4.13 -10.66
CA VAL A 49 14.20 4.14 -9.37
C VAL A 49 14.07 5.55 -8.82
N THR A 50 15.17 6.30 -8.78
CA THR A 50 15.22 7.64 -8.16
C THR A 50 15.28 8.79 -9.18
N GLY A 51 15.61 8.46 -10.43
CA GLY A 51 15.66 9.38 -11.56
C GLY A 51 14.34 9.40 -12.35
N PRO A 52 14.29 10.19 -13.44
CA PRO A 52 13.10 10.33 -14.27
C PRO A 52 12.97 9.24 -15.35
N ALA A 53 13.92 8.31 -15.45
CA ALA A 53 13.90 7.30 -16.51
C ALA A 53 12.84 6.24 -16.23
N THR A 54 12.22 5.74 -17.29
CA THR A 54 11.22 4.66 -17.21
C THR A 54 11.47 3.64 -18.29
N ILE A 55 11.12 2.39 -18.01
CA ILE A 55 11.15 1.28 -18.99
C ILE A 55 9.78 0.61 -19.11
N THR A 56 9.61 -0.20 -20.14
CA THR A 56 8.43 -1.04 -20.33
C THR A 56 8.49 -2.29 -19.44
N PRO A 57 7.34 -2.94 -19.15
CA PRO A 57 7.33 -4.23 -18.46
C PRO A 57 8.18 -5.32 -19.14
N ALA A 58 8.21 -5.33 -20.48
CA ALA A 58 9.04 -6.26 -21.24
C ALA A 58 10.54 -6.02 -21.04
N GLU A 59 10.99 -4.76 -21.09
CA GLU A 59 12.39 -4.40 -20.83
C GLU A 59 12.80 -4.67 -19.38
N LEU A 60 11.90 -4.42 -18.42
CA LEU A 60 12.12 -4.75 -17.01
C LEU A 60 12.34 -6.26 -16.85
N ALA A 61 11.47 -7.08 -17.44
CA ALA A 61 11.59 -8.54 -17.40
C ALA A 61 12.87 -9.05 -18.08
N GLU A 62 13.22 -8.49 -19.24
CA GLU A 62 14.41 -8.89 -20.00
C GLU A 62 15.71 -8.52 -19.28
N ARG A 63 15.78 -7.33 -18.70
CA ARG A 63 17.04 -6.77 -18.15
C ARG A 63 17.21 -7.03 -16.66
N TYR A 64 16.13 -7.06 -15.89
CA TYR A 64 16.16 -7.05 -14.43
C TYR A 64 15.29 -8.15 -13.78
N GLY A 65 14.46 -8.84 -14.56
CA GLY A 65 13.67 -9.99 -14.10
C GLY A 65 14.54 -11.19 -13.69
N ALA A 66 13.88 -12.30 -13.36
CA ALA A 66 14.55 -13.54 -12.95
C ALA A 66 15.25 -14.15 -14.16
N ALA A 67 16.49 -14.63 -14.02
CA ALA A 67 17.18 -15.32 -15.11
C ALA A 67 16.42 -16.61 -15.50
N GLU A 68 16.40 -16.94 -16.78
CA GLU A 68 15.71 -18.14 -17.27
C GLU A 68 16.27 -19.41 -16.63
N GLU A 69 17.59 -19.48 -16.45
CA GLU A 69 18.29 -20.58 -15.78
C GLU A 69 17.88 -20.71 -14.30
N ASP A 70 17.71 -19.57 -13.61
CA ASP A 70 17.26 -19.54 -12.21
C ASP A 70 15.80 -20.00 -12.09
N LEU A 71 14.94 -19.59 -13.02
CA LEU A 71 13.54 -20.03 -13.09
C LEU A 71 13.43 -21.53 -13.33
N GLN A 72 14.19 -22.06 -14.30
CA GLN A 72 14.22 -23.49 -14.61
C GLN A 72 14.72 -24.30 -13.41
N ARG A 73 15.82 -23.86 -12.79
CA ARG A 73 16.38 -24.51 -11.59
C ARG A 73 15.38 -24.56 -10.44
N VAL A 74 14.70 -23.46 -10.14
CA VAL A 74 13.67 -23.44 -9.07
C VAL A 74 12.51 -24.38 -9.40
N GLN A 75 12.01 -24.35 -10.64
CA GLN A 75 10.91 -25.22 -11.07
C GLN A 75 11.28 -26.70 -11.02
N GLU A 76 12.46 -27.08 -11.50
CA GLU A 76 12.96 -28.46 -11.48
C GLU A 76 13.09 -28.99 -10.05
N VAL A 77 13.65 -28.21 -9.14
CA VAL A 77 13.84 -28.61 -7.74
C VAL A 77 12.50 -28.73 -7.01
N LEU A 78 11.59 -27.77 -7.18
CA LEU A 78 10.26 -27.81 -6.56
C LEU A 78 9.43 -28.98 -7.08
N THR A 79 9.41 -29.21 -8.39
CA THR A 79 8.67 -30.33 -9.00
C THR A 79 9.29 -31.69 -8.67
N GLY A 80 10.62 -31.78 -8.61
CA GLY A 80 11.34 -32.96 -8.13
C GLY A 80 11.01 -33.33 -6.68
N ALA A 81 10.64 -32.34 -5.85
CA ALA A 81 10.16 -32.54 -4.49
C ALA A 81 8.65 -32.88 -4.39
N GLY A 82 7.96 -33.02 -5.52
CA GLY A 82 6.53 -33.35 -5.58
C GLY A 82 5.60 -32.14 -5.41
N LEU A 83 6.12 -30.92 -5.50
CA LEU A 83 5.31 -29.70 -5.54
C LEU A 83 4.89 -29.39 -6.97
N THR A 84 3.81 -28.62 -7.13
CA THR A 84 3.25 -28.24 -8.43
C THR A 84 3.43 -26.75 -8.67
N ILE A 85 4.07 -26.38 -9.78
CA ILE A 85 4.13 -24.99 -10.22
C ILE A 85 2.77 -24.60 -10.78
N THR A 86 2.18 -23.53 -10.25
CA THR A 86 0.86 -23.04 -10.67
C THR A 86 0.96 -21.81 -11.57
N ASP A 87 2.01 -21.00 -11.39
CA ASP A 87 2.28 -19.85 -12.26
C ASP A 87 3.77 -19.45 -12.20
N THR A 88 4.23 -18.67 -13.18
CA THR A 88 5.60 -18.15 -13.25
C THR A 88 5.62 -16.78 -13.92
N HIS A 89 6.22 -15.81 -13.24
CA HIS A 89 6.33 -14.43 -13.70
C HIS A 89 7.78 -13.97 -13.69
N ALA A 90 8.45 -14.04 -14.84
CA ALA A 90 9.85 -13.65 -14.98
C ALA A 90 10.08 -12.16 -14.61
N GLY A 91 9.16 -11.27 -15.01
CA GLY A 91 9.23 -9.83 -14.74
C GLY A 91 9.23 -9.50 -13.25
N SER A 92 8.24 -10.00 -12.52
CA SER A 92 8.14 -9.79 -11.07
C SER A 92 8.94 -10.80 -10.24
N ARG A 93 9.70 -11.72 -10.89
CA ARG A 93 10.56 -12.72 -10.25
C ARG A 93 9.83 -13.68 -9.31
N ARG A 94 8.61 -14.08 -9.68
CA ARG A 94 7.73 -14.93 -8.86
C ARG A 94 7.54 -16.29 -9.50
N VAL A 95 7.58 -17.33 -8.70
CA VAL A 95 7.11 -18.68 -9.02
C VAL A 95 6.07 -19.07 -7.98
N SER A 96 4.83 -19.27 -8.43
CA SER A 96 3.75 -19.72 -7.55
C SER A 96 3.74 -21.24 -7.52
N VAL A 97 3.69 -21.80 -6.32
CA VAL A 97 3.79 -23.24 -6.08
C VAL A 97 2.68 -23.71 -5.14
N SER A 98 2.18 -24.91 -5.39
CA SER A 98 1.17 -25.58 -4.57
C SER A 98 1.60 -27.00 -4.23
N GLY A 99 1.21 -27.48 -3.04
CA GLY A 99 1.49 -28.83 -2.60
C GLY A 99 0.67 -29.21 -1.38
N THR A 100 0.83 -30.45 -0.91
CA THR A 100 0.27 -30.85 0.38
C THR A 100 1.00 -30.10 1.51
N ALA A 101 0.31 -29.83 2.61
CA ALA A 101 0.90 -29.18 3.78
C ALA A 101 2.15 -29.92 4.27
N GLN A 102 2.14 -31.26 4.23
CA GLN A 102 3.30 -32.07 4.57
C GLN A 102 4.48 -31.86 3.61
N ALA A 103 4.24 -31.84 2.30
CA ALA A 103 5.30 -31.63 1.31
C ALA A 103 5.91 -30.22 1.43
N MET A 104 5.06 -29.20 1.59
CA MET A 104 5.48 -27.81 1.78
C MET A 104 6.28 -27.63 3.08
N ALA A 105 5.77 -28.15 4.20
CA ALA A 105 6.45 -28.13 5.49
C ALA A 105 7.83 -28.81 5.43
N THR A 106 7.89 -29.99 4.80
CA THR A 106 9.14 -30.76 4.66
C THR A 106 10.15 -30.02 3.78
N PHE A 107 9.72 -29.51 2.63
CA PHE A 107 10.60 -28.84 1.67
C PHE A 107 11.22 -27.56 2.24
N PHE A 108 10.40 -26.73 2.89
CA PHE A 108 10.84 -25.46 3.46
C PHE A 108 11.33 -25.55 4.91
N GLY A 109 11.45 -26.77 5.47
CA GLY A 109 12.00 -27.02 6.79
C GLY A 109 11.25 -26.30 7.92
N THR A 110 9.93 -26.36 7.91
CA THR A 110 9.06 -25.71 8.91
C THR A 110 7.98 -26.65 9.41
N GLU A 111 7.38 -26.33 10.56
CA GLU A 111 6.13 -26.93 11.00
C GLU A 111 4.96 -25.98 10.72
N LEU A 112 3.77 -26.55 10.46
CA LEU A 112 2.56 -25.80 10.15
C LEU A 112 1.46 -26.21 11.13
N ASN A 113 0.95 -25.24 11.88
CA ASN A 113 -0.12 -25.44 12.85
C ASN A 113 -1.30 -24.53 12.53
N VAL A 114 -2.52 -25.02 12.78
CA VAL A 114 -3.70 -24.17 12.86
C VAL A 114 -3.70 -23.52 14.23
N VAL A 115 -3.74 -22.19 14.24
CA VAL A 115 -3.76 -21.37 15.45
C VAL A 115 -4.98 -20.44 15.42
N ARG A 116 -5.44 -20.03 16.59
CA ARG A 116 -6.38 -18.93 16.77
C ARG A 116 -5.64 -17.72 17.27
N SER A 117 -5.68 -16.60 16.55
CA SER A 117 -5.03 -15.35 16.92
C SER A 117 -5.95 -14.16 16.69
N THR A 118 -5.55 -12.97 17.16
CA THR A 118 -6.28 -11.73 16.88
C THR A 118 -5.79 -11.11 15.58
N THR A 119 -6.71 -10.70 14.71
CA THR A 119 -6.34 -10.05 13.44
C THR A 119 -5.87 -8.61 13.65
N PRO A 120 -5.17 -8.00 12.68
CA PRO A 120 -4.82 -6.58 12.71
C PRO A 120 -6.01 -5.63 12.91
N GLY A 121 -7.18 -5.99 12.38
CA GLY A 121 -8.44 -5.24 12.54
C GLY A 121 -9.20 -5.59 13.82
N GLY A 122 -8.66 -6.47 14.67
CA GLY A 122 -9.33 -7.04 15.83
C GLY A 122 -10.12 -8.31 15.51
N GLY A 123 -10.68 -8.93 16.56
CA GLY A 123 -11.41 -10.20 16.44
C GLY A 123 -10.52 -11.42 16.30
N ALA A 124 -11.04 -12.59 16.69
CA ALA A 124 -10.32 -13.85 16.62
C ALA A 124 -10.46 -14.50 15.23
N PHE A 125 -9.38 -15.10 14.73
CA PHE A 125 -9.34 -15.76 13.44
C PHE A 125 -8.52 -17.06 13.53
N GLU A 126 -9.02 -18.13 12.91
CA GLU A 126 -8.28 -19.40 12.79
C GLU A 126 -7.51 -19.41 11.47
N HIS A 127 -6.21 -19.60 11.55
CA HIS A 127 -5.32 -19.59 10.38
C HIS A 127 -4.16 -20.55 10.56
N ARG A 128 -3.50 -20.88 9.46
CA ARG A 128 -2.22 -21.59 9.44
C ARG A 128 -1.10 -20.64 9.83
N ALA A 129 -0.23 -21.11 10.71
CA ALA A 129 0.93 -20.38 11.16
C ALA A 129 2.19 -21.26 11.20
N ARG A 130 3.34 -20.58 11.14
CA ARG A 130 4.66 -21.14 11.46
C ARG A 130 5.44 -20.21 12.38
N SER A 131 6.47 -20.76 13.00
CA SER A 131 7.48 -20.02 13.75
C SER A 131 8.88 -20.43 13.31
N GLY A 132 9.87 -19.60 13.61
CA GLY A 132 11.27 -19.84 13.23
C GLY A 132 11.57 -19.53 11.76
N ASP A 133 12.76 -19.97 11.34
CA ASP A 133 13.30 -19.76 10.00
C ASP A 133 12.79 -20.79 9.00
N LEU A 134 12.67 -20.37 7.74
CA LEU A 134 12.56 -21.29 6.61
C LEU A 134 13.94 -21.75 6.17
N HIS A 135 14.01 -22.95 5.63
CA HIS A 135 15.22 -23.55 5.11
C HIS A 135 15.03 -23.95 3.65
N LEU A 136 16.11 -23.87 2.88
CA LEU A 136 16.14 -24.23 1.47
C LEU A 136 17.19 -25.33 1.23
N PRO A 137 16.99 -26.18 0.21
CA PRO A 137 18.09 -26.95 -0.36
C PRO A 137 19.25 -26.03 -0.74
N ALA A 138 20.49 -26.46 -0.53
CA ALA A 138 21.68 -25.66 -0.84
C ALA A 138 21.73 -25.22 -2.31
N GLU A 139 21.10 -25.98 -3.20
CA GLU A 139 20.94 -25.65 -4.62
C GLU A 139 19.92 -24.55 -4.92
N LEU A 140 19.12 -24.07 -3.98
CA LEU A 140 18.25 -22.89 -4.18
C LEU A 140 18.70 -21.67 -3.38
N ALA A 141 19.65 -21.85 -2.45
CA ALA A 141 20.04 -20.83 -1.47
C ALA A 141 20.64 -19.55 -2.10
N ASP A 142 21.22 -19.64 -3.30
CA ASP A 142 21.77 -18.48 -4.01
C ASP A 142 20.78 -17.80 -4.97
N VAL A 143 19.60 -18.41 -5.17
CA VAL A 143 18.59 -17.98 -6.16
C VAL A 143 17.33 -17.48 -5.49
N VAL A 144 16.81 -18.19 -4.48
CA VAL A 144 15.57 -17.85 -3.79
C VAL A 144 15.86 -16.81 -2.70
N VAL A 145 15.16 -15.68 -2.77
CA VAL A 145 15.32 -14.54 -1.85
C VAL A 145 14.12 -14.35 -0.92
N GLY A 146 13.04 -15.10 -1.13
CA GLY A 146 11.88 -15.08 -0.24
C GLY A 146 10.87 -16.19 -0.54
N VAL A 147 10.13 -16.60 0.48
CA VAL A 147 9.00 -17.54 0.38
C VAL A 147 7.87 -17.04 1.27
N LEU A 148 6.74 -16.71 0.65
CA LEU A 148 5.54 -16.18 1.31
C LEU A 148 4.35 -17.14 1.15
N GLY A 149 3.38 -17.10 2.07
CA GLY A 149 2.13 -17.89 1.98
C GLY A 149 2.10 -19.20 2.78
N LEU A 150 3.24 -19.66 3.32
CA LEU A 150 3.25 -20.79 4.26
C LEU A 150 2.52 -20.47 5.58
N ASP A 151 2.50 -19.19 5.95
CA ASP A 151 1.68 -18.62 7.02
C ASP A 151 0.58 -17.80 6.34
N ASP A 152 -0.69 -18.03 6.68
CA ASP A 152 -1.83 -17.30 6.10
C ASP A 152 -2.54 -16.42 7.15
N ARG A 153 -1.78 -15.96 8.16
CA ARG A 153 -2.29 -14.94 9.08
C ARG A 153 -2.77 -13.70 8.30
N PRO A 154 -3.89 -13.08 8.71
CA PRO A 154 -4.28 -11.77 8.25
C PRO A 154 -3.13 -10.77 8.40
N GLN A 155 -2.60 -10.26 7.28
CA GLN A 155 -1.38 -9.47 7.29
C GLN A 155 -1.63 -7.98 7.56
N SER A 156 -2.82 -7.50 7.23
CA SER A 156 -3.14 -6.07 7.25
C SER A 156 -4.57 -5.79 7.73
N ARG A 157 -4.85 -4.51 8.00
CA ARG A 157 -6.18 -3.94 8.20
C ARG A 157 -6.41 -2.83 7.18
N ALA A 158 -7.67 -2.61 6.84
CA ALA A 158 -8.13 -1.45 6.09
C ALA A 158 -8.01 -0.19 6.98
N GLN A 159 -7.51 0.93 6.45
CA GLN A 159 -7.19 2.16 7.21
C GLN A 159 -8.30 3.21 7.10
N PHE A 160 -9.54 2.77 7.31
CA PHE A 160 -10.72 3.62 7.27
C PHE A 160 -11.49 3.62 8.59
N ARG A 161 -12.26 4.69 8.81
CA ARG A 161 -13.14 4.82 9.97
C ARG A 161 -14.47 5.45 9.58
N LEU A 162 -15.56 4.72 9.86
CA LEU A 162 -16.93 5.23 9.73
C LEU A 162 -17.19 6.32 10.76
N HIS A 163 -17.83 7.41 10.34
CA HIS A 163 -18.39 8.39 11.26
C HIS A 163 -19.73 7.88 11.79
N ALA A 164 -19.82 7.65 13.09
CA ALA A 164 -21.08 7.21 13.70
C ALA A 164 -22.11 8.36 13.68
N GLN A 165 -23.26 8.13 13.04
CA GLN A 165 -24.42 9.06 13.00
C GLN A 165 -24.09 10.45 12.40
N PRO A 166 -23.65 10.53 11.14
CA PRO A 166 -23.36 11.82 10.51
C PRO A 166 -24.64 12.65 10.35
N ALA A 167 -24.53 13.97 10.53
CA ALA A 167 -25.58 14.87 10.07
C ALA A 167 -25.66 14.85 8.53
N ALA A 168 -26.85 15.03 7.97
CA ALA A 168 -27.08 14.91 6.51
C ALA A 168 -26.21 15.82 5.61
N SER A 169 -25.63 16.89 6.17
CA SER A 169 -24.72 17.80 5.46
C SER A 169 -23.28 17.78 5.98
N GLN A 170 -22.89 16.75 6.73
CA GLN A 170 -21.54 16.61 7.27
C GLN A 170 -20.59 15.98 6.24
N GLY A 171 -19.32 16.36 6.29
CA GLY A 171 -18.30 15.90 5.34
C GLY A 171 -18.39 16.55 3.96
N PHE A 172 -17.51 16.12 3.07
CA PHE A 172 -17.32 16.63 1.71
C PHE A 172 -17.53 15.52 0.69
N THR A 173 -17.96 15.87 -0.51
CA THR A 173 -17.82 14.96 -1.65
C THR A 173 -16.37 15.04 -2.17
N PRO A 174 -15.80 13.98 -2.77
CA PRO A 174 -14.42 14.03 -3.23
C PRO A 174 -14.17 15.12 -4.28
N ASP A 175 -15.14 15.43 -5.15
CA ASP A 175 -15.02 16.53 -6.12
C ASP A 175 -14.89 17.91 -5.46
N GLN A 176 -15.54 18.12 -4.29
CA GLN A 176 -15.34 19.33 -3.48
C GLN A 176 -13.93 19.39 -2.89
N LEU A 177 -13.39 18.26 -2.43
CA LEU A 177 -12.02 18.19 -1.93
C LEU A 177 -11.00 18.45 -3.05
N GLY A 178 -11.26 17.95 -4.26
CA GLY A 178 -10.45 18.26 -5.44
C GLY A 178 -10.40 19.76 -5.73
N GLN A 179 -11.50 20.50 -5.53
CA GLN A 179 -11.52 21.96 -5.68
C GLN A 179 -10.76 22.66 -4.54
N LEU A 180 -10.95 22.22 -3.29
CA LEU A 180 -10.28 22.78 -2.12
C LEU A 180 -8.76 22.60 -2.18
N TYR A 181 -8.29 21.45 -2.66
CA TYR A 181 -6.87 21.15 -2.88
C TYR A 181 -6.35 21.60 -4.26
N ALA A 182 -7.10 22.45 -4.96
CA ALA A 182 -6.71 23.05 -6.23
C ALA A 182 -6.21 22.02 -7.27
N PHE A 183 -6.90 20.88 -7.42
CA PHE A 183 -6.56 19.89 -8.42
C PHE A 183 -6.52 20.54 -9.82
N PRO A 184 -5.57 20.17 -10.71
CA PRO A 184 -5.34 20.93 -11.93
C PRO A 184 -6.57 21.05 -12.84
N ASP A 185 -6.98 22.27 -13.19
CA ASP A 185 -8.11 22.48 -14.10
C ASP A 185 -7.89 21.84 -15.48
N GLY A 186 -9.00 21.50 -16.16
CA GLY A 186 -8.97 20.91 -17.50
C GLY A 186 -8.35 19.51 -17.57
N THR A 187 -8.23 18.83 -16.43
CA THR A 187 -7.79 17.44 -16.31
C THR A 187 -8.84 16.62 -15.56
N ASP A 188 -8.97 15.36 -15.93
CA ASP A 188 -10.01 14.44 -15.46
C ASP A 188 -9.52 12.98 -15.38
N GLY A 189 -8.22 12.75 -15.58
CA GLY A 189 -7.60 11.43 -15.63
C GLY A 189 -7.64 10.76 -17.00
N THR A 190 -8.05 11.44 -18.08
CA THR A 190 -8.12 10.85 -19.42
C THR A 190 -6.78 10.22 -19.82
N GLY A 191 -6.85 8.96 -20.26
CA GLY A 191 -5.70 8.18 -20.72
C GLY A 191 -4.85 7.59 -19.59
N GLN A 192 -5.25 7.77 -18.33
CA GLN A 192 -4.58 7.20 -17.17
C GLN A 192 -5.31 5.96 -16.65
N THR A 193 -4.59 5.17 -15.85
CA THR A 193 -5.13 4.00 -15.16
C THR A 193 -4.68 4.04 -13.70
N VAL A 194 -5.60 3.81 -12.77
CA VAL A 194 -5.31 3.60 -11.36
C VAL A 194 -5.52 2.12 -11.05
N ALA A 195 -4.53 1.52 -10.40
CA ALA A 195 -4.70 0.22 -9.75
C ALA A 195 -5.08 0.45 -8.28
N ILE A 196 -6.05 -0.30 -7.77
CA ILE A 196 -6.50 -0.25 -6.37
C ILE A 196 -6.28 -1.65 -5.80
N ILE A 197 -5.62 -1.78 -4.64
CA ILE A 197 -5.31 -3.07 -4.02
C ILE A 197 -6.27 -3.33 -2.87
N GLU A 198 -6.99 -4.45 -2.94
CA GLU A 198 -8.02 -4.82 -1.97
C GLU A 198 -7.78 -6.22 -1.42
N LEU A 199 -7.85 -6.36 -0.09
CA LEU A 199 -7.57 -7.62 0.61
C LEU A 199 -8.82 -8.28 1.20
N GLY A 200 -9.99 -7.86 0.74
CA GLY A 200 -11.29 -8.42 1.11
C GLY A 200 -12.45 -7.62 0.54
N GLY A 201 -13.67 -8.11 0.77
CA GLY A 201 -14.90 -7.40 0.41
C GLY A 201 -15.14 -7.29 -1.10
N GLY A 202 -15.88 -6.26 -1.48
CA GLY A 202 -16.20 -6.00 -2.88
C GLY A 202 -17.10 -4.80 -3.11
N PHE A 203 -17.53 -4.65 -4.36
CA PHE A 203 -18.43 -3.59 -4.80
C PHE A 203 -19.53 -4.12 -5.73
N LYS A 204 -20.67 -3.41 -5.73
CA LYS A 204 -21.77 -3.64 -6.66
C LYS A 204 -21.80 -2.49 -7.69
N PRO A 205 -21.86 -2.78 -9.00
CA PRO A 205 -21.96 -1.73 -10.02
C PRO A 205 -23.15 -0.77 -9.86
N GLY A 206 -24.23 -1.23 -9.22
CA GLY A 206 -25.41 -0.41 -8.91
C GLY A 206 -25.12 0.71 -7.90
N ASP A 207 -24.24 0.47 -6.93
CA ASP A 207 -23.85 1.46 -5.92
C ASP A 207 -23.04 2.57 -6.59
N LEU A 208 -22.05 2.20 -7.41
CA LEU A 208 -21.26 3.15 -8.20
C LEU A 208 -22.14 4.01 -9.11
N THR A 209 -23.11 3.40 -9.81
CA THR A 209 -24.05 4.14 -10.67
C THR A 209 -24.86 5.15 -9.87
N THR A 210 -25.30 4.78 -8.68
CA THR A 210 -26.09 5.63 -7.78
C THR A 210 -25.25 6.77 -7.24
N TYR A 211 -24.06 6.49 -6.73
CA TYR A 211 -23.14 7.47 -6.16
C TYR A 211 -22.74 8.54 -7.18
N PHE A 212 -22.16 8.13 -8.32
CA PHE A 212 -21.71 9.08 -9.33
C PHE A 212 -22.89 9.81 -10.00
N GLY A 213 -24.05 9.16 -10.13
CA GLY A 213 -25.29 9.80 -10.56
C GLY A 213 -25.72 10.94 -9.64
N GLY A 214 -25.61 10.76 -8.32
CA GLY A 214 -25.86 11.79 -7.31
C GLY A 214 -24.91 12.99 -7.42
N LEU A 215 -23.63 12.73 -7.75
CA LEU A 215 -22.63 13.76 -8.02
C LEU A 215 -22.74 14.40 -9.40
N LYS A 216 -23.62 13.87 -10.28
CA LYS A 216 -23.72 14.26 -11.71
C LYS A 216 -22.41 14.02 -12.46
N ILE A 217 -21.65 13.02 -12.04
CA ILE A 217 -20.42 12.56 -12.68
C ILE A 217 -20.79 11.32 -13.51
N THR A 218 -20.22 11.21 -14.72
CA THR A 218 -20.36 9.97 -15.49
C THR A 218 -19.58 8.87 -14.78
N PRO A 219 -20.17 7.71 -14.45
CA PRO A 219 -19.46 6.65 -13.76
C PRO A 219 -18.16 6.26 -14.49
N PRO A 220 -17.04 6.13 -13.76
CA PRO A 220 -15.76 5.71 -14.32
C PRO A 220 -15.81 4.23 -14.73
N GLN A 221 -14.86 3.80 -15.55
CA GLN A 221 -14.67 2.38 -15.85
C GLN A 221 -13.97 1.71 -14.66
N VAL A 222 -14.67 0.80 -13.99
CA VAL A 222 -14.14 0.01 -12.88
C VAL A 222 -14.14 -1.47 -13.26
N THR A 223 -12.99 -2.14 -13.14
CA THR A 223 -12.81 -3.56 -13.45
C THR A 223 -12.20 -4.28 -12.26
N ALA A 224 -12.85 -5.33 -11.78
CA ALA A 224 -12.28 -6.21 -10.77
C ALA A 224 -11.29 -7.20 -11.42
N VAL A 225 -10.15 -7.41 -10.77
CA VAL A 225 -9.10 -8.35 -11.15
C VAL A 225 -8.93 -9.35 -10.01
N GLU A 226 -8.98 -10.64 -10.33
CA GLU A 226 -8.80 -11.72 -9.36
C GLU A 226 -7.31 -12.05 -9.20
N VAL A 227 -6.85 -12.13 -7.96
CA VAL A 227 -5.48 -12.55 -7.61
C VAL A 227 -5.58 -13.66 -6.56
N ASP A 228 -4.85 -14.75 -6.79
CA ASP A 228 -4.81 -15.93 -5.93
C ASP A 228 -6.21 -16.50 -5.57
N GLY A 229 -7.15 -16.36 -6.51
CA GLY A 229 -8.53 -16.85 -6.37
C GLY A 229 -9.45 -15.98 -5.51
N ALA A 230 -8.96 -14.87 -4.96
CA ALA A 230 -9.82 -13.85 -4.37
C ALA A 230 -10.53 -13.06 -5.48
N LYS A 231 -11.77 -12.66 -5.22
CA LYS A 231 -12.66 -12.03 -6.19
C LYS A 231 -13.44 -10.91 -5.54
N ASN A 232 -14.03 -10.05 -6.37
CA ASN A 232 -15.03 -9.09 -5.93
C ASN A 232 -16.19 -9.83 -5.24
N ALA A 233 -16.28 -9.73 -3.92
CA ALA A 233 -17.20 -10.49 -3.10
C ALA A 233 -17.82 -9.61 -2.00
N PRO A 234 -18.73 -8.68 -2.36
CA PRO A 234 -19.34 -7.80 -1.39
C PRO A 234 -20.12 -8.59 -0.35
N THR A 235 -19.94 -8.24 0.91
CA THR A 235 -20.56 -8.86 2.08
C THR A 235 -21.93 -8.27 2.41
N GLY A 236 -22.19 -7.02 2.01
CA GLY A 236 -23.44 -6.31 2.35
C GLY A 236 -23.39 -5.59 3.69
N ASP A 237 -22.21 -5.41 4.26
CA ASP A 237 -21.98 -4.70 5.53
C ASP A 237 -21.01 -3.52 5.29
N PRO A 238 -21.48 -2.27 5.44
CA PRO A 238 -20.64 -1.07 5.29
C PRO A 238 -19.44 -0.98 6.24
N SER A 239 -19.45 -1.73 7.34
CA SER A 239 -18.33 -1.80 8.30
C SER A 239 -17.32 -2.89 7.97
N SER A 240 -17.59 -3.70 6.95
CA SER A 240 -16.65 -4.68 6.41
C SER A 240 -15.65 -4.03 5.46
N ALA A 241 -14.81 -4.85 4.81
CA ALA A 241 -13.94 -4.43 3.73
C ALA A 241 -14.68 -3.77 2.54
N ASP A 242 -16.00 -3.96 2.40
CA ASP A 242 -16.79 -3.27 1.37
C ASP A 242 -16.72 -1.73 1.53
N GLY A 243 -16.64 -1.24 2.78
CA GLY A 243 -16.48 0.19 3.05
C GLY A 243 -15.19 0.78 2.50
N GLU A 244 -14.09 0.03 2.61
CA GLU A 244 -12.78 0.38 2.04
C GLU A 244 -12.84 0.38 0.51
N VAL A 245 -13.32 -0.73 -0.07
CA VAL A 245 -13.40 -0.91 -1.52
C VAL A 245 -14.20 0.21 -2.18
N LEU A 246 -15.38 0.55 -1.63
CA LEU A 246 -16.20 1.62 -2.18
C LEU A 246 -15.58 3.00 -1.96
N LEU A 247 -15.02 3.28 -0.79
CA LEU A 247 -14.31 4.54 -0.52
C LEU A 247 -13.22 4.79 -1.57
N ASP A 248 -12.35 3.81 -1.80
CA ASP A 248 -11.23 3.93 -2.74
C ASP A 248 -11.73 4.20 -4.17
N ILE A 249 -12.71 3.41 -4.65
CA ILE A 249 -13.27 3.55 -5.99
C ILE A 249 -13.98 4.90 -6.16
N GLU A 250 -14.75 5.32 -5.16
CA GLU A 250 -15.53 6.55 -5.19
C GLU A 250 -14.65 7.79 -5.16
N VAL A 251 -13.60 7.80 -4.33
CA VAL A 251 -12.63 8.90 -4.26
C VAL A 251 -11.88 9.05 -5.58
N VAL A 252 -11.32 7.95 -6.13
CA VAL A 252 -10.66 7.99 -7.44
C VAL A 252 -11.63 8.43 -8.53
N GLY A 253 -12.82 7.84 -8.53
CA GLY A 253 -13.84 8.06 -9.57
C GLY A 253 -14.39 9.47 -9.61
N ALA A 254 -14.54 10.14 -8.46
CA ALA A 254 -15.02 11.51 -8.41
C ALA A 254 -13.91 12.52 -8.72
N LEU A 255 -12.65 12.22 -8.38
CA LEU A 255 -11.51 13.12 -8.62
C LEU A 255 -10.88 12.99 -10.00
N ALA A 256 -10.87 11.79 -10.58
CA ALA A 256 -10.32 11.44 -11.90
C ALA A 256 -11.31 10.56 -12.71
N PRO A 257 -12.50 11.08 -13.06
CA PRO A 257 -13.61 10.30 -13.62
C PRO A 257 -13.34 9.65 -14.98
N ARG A 258 -12.25 10.03 -15.66
CA ARG A 258 -11.84 9.46 -16.95
C ARG A 258 -10.62 8.55 -16.86
N ALA A 259 -10.07 8.34 -15.66
CA ALA A 259 -9.10 7.28 -15.43
C ALA A 259 -9.81 5.92 -15.35
N ALA A 260 -9.24 4.89 -15.99
CA ALA A 260 -9.68 3.53 -15.77
C ALA A 260 -9.24 3.05 -14.39
N GLN A 261 -10.09 2.31 -13.68
CA GLN A 261 -9.80 1.76 -12.37
C GLN A 261 -9.76 0.23 -12.44
N LEU A 262 -8.62 -0.35 -12.06
CA LEU A 262 -8.42 -1.80 -11.95
C LEU A 262 -8.29 -2.17 -10.47
N VAL A 263 -9.27 -2.89 -9.94
CA VAL A 263 -9.37 -3.24 -8.51
C VAL A 263 -8.90 -4.67 -8.32
N TYR A 264 -7.71 -4.87 -7.74
CA TYR A 264 -7.06 -6.16 -7.57
C TYR A 264 -7.44 -6.75 -6.22
N PHE A 265 -8.22 -7.83 -6.24
CA PHE A 265 -8.64 -8.55 -5.03
C PHE A 265 -7.67 -9.70 -4.76
N ALA A 266 -7.07 -9.73 -3.58
CA ALA A 266 -6.22 -10.81 -3.10
C ALA A 266 -6.62 -11.29 -1.69
N PRO A 267 -6.21 -12.49 -1.29
CA PRO A 267 -6.27 -12.89 0.11
C PRO A 267 -5.46 -11.93 1.00
N ASN A 268 -5.96 -11.62 2.20
CA ASN A 268 -5.24 -10.81 3.20
C ASN A 268 -4.10 -11.62 3.85
N THR A 269 -3.04 -11.88 3.10
CA THR A 269 -1.82 -12.54 3.56
C THR A 269 -0.60 -11.77 3.03
N ASP A 270 0.60 -12.05 3.55
CA ASP A 270 1.82 -11.46 2.99
C ASP A 270 2.03 -11.85 1.52
N GLN A 271 1.70 -13.10 1.17
CA GLN A 271 1.67 -13.60 -0.20
C GLN A 271 0.68 -12.83 -1.07
N GLY A 272 -0.61 -12.86 -0.72
CA GLY A 272 -1.67 -12.29 -1.55
C GLY A 272 -1.48 -10.79 -1.77
N PHE A 273 -1.03 -10.07 -0.73
CA PHE A 273 -0.75 -8.66 -0.84
C PHE A 273 0.42 -8.38 -1.81
N LEU A 274 1.53 -9.10 -1.69
CA LEU A 274 2.65 -8.96 -2.64
C LEU A 274 2.22 -9.31 -4.06
N ASP A 275 1.45 -10.38 -4.22
CA ASP A 275 1.00 -10.87 -5.52
C ASP A 275 0.04 -9.89 -6.19
N ALA A 276 -0.86 -9.24 -5.43
CA ALA A 276 -1.72 -8.18 -5.95
C ALA A 276 -0.92 -6.96 -6.41
N VAL A 277 0.00 -6.47 -5.58
CA VAL A 277 0.87 -5.34 -5.92
C VAL A 277 1.70 -5.65 -7.16
N SER A 278 2.36 -6.80 -7.18
CA SER A 278 3.22 -7.21 -8.30
C SER A 278 2.42 -7.36 -9.60
N THR A 279 1.21 -7.94 -9.52
CA THR A 279 0.33 -8.09 -10.68
C THR A 279 -0.15 -6.73 -11.19
N ALA A 280 -0.52 -5.82 -10.30
CA ALA A 280 -0.94 -4.46 -10.64
C ALA A 280 0.17 -3.63 -11.29
N VAL A 281 1.36 -3.64 -10.71
CA VAL A 281 2.52 -2.89 -11.18
C VAL A 281 2.94 -3.32 -12.60
N HIS A 282 2.90 -4.63 -12.87
CA HIS A 282 3.30 -5.21 -14.15
C HIS A 282 2.14 -5.30 -15.18
N ALA A 283 0.97 -4.73 -14.87
CA ALA A 283 -0.19 -4.79 -15.73
C ALA A 283 0.00 -4.04 -17.07
N THR A 284 -0.84 -4.38 -18.05
CA THR A 284 -0.92 -3.69 -19.34
C THR A 284 -2.38 -3.30 -19.61
N PRO A 285 -2.70 -2.00 -19.83
CA PRO A 285 -1.79 -0.86 -19.75
C PRO A 285 -1.20 -0.69 -18.35
N THR A 286 0.06 -0.28 -18.28
CA THR A 286 0.75 -0.06 -17.00
C THR A 286 0.09 1.10 -16.26
N PRO A 287 -0.25 0.95 -14.98
CA PRO A 287 -0.93 2.01 -14.25
C PRO A 287 -0.08 3.28 -14.16
N THR A 288 -0.75 4.38 -13.88
CA THR A 288 -0.12 5.66 -13.54
C THR A 288 0.17 5.70 -12.06
N ALA A 289 -0.78 5.21 -11.25
CA ALA A 289 -0.63 5.08 -9.82
C ALA A 289 -1.27 3.78 -9.31
N VAL A 290 -0.75 3.29 -8.19
CA VAL A 290 -1.35 2.23 -7.37
C VAL A 290 -1.82 2.88 -6.06
N SER A 291 -3.06 2.65 -5.66
CA SER A 291 -3.61 3.04 -4.36
C SER A 291 -3.65 1.84 -3.43
N ILE A 292 -3.14 2.00 -2.22
CA ILE A 292 -3.13 0.97 -1.18
C ILE A 292 -3.65 1.59 0.12
N SER A 293 -4.82 1.15 0.53
CA SER A 293 -5.50 1.58 1.75
C SER A 293 -5.46 0.52 2.87
N TRP A 294 -4.52 -0.43 2.73
CA TRP A 294 -4.32 -1.56 3.64
C TRP A 294 -2.91 -1.56 4.20
N GLY A 295 -2.78 -1.87 5.50
CA GLY A 295 -1.46 -1.98 6.12
C GLY A 295 -1.48 -2.48 7.56
N GLN A 296 -0.29 -2.59 8.14
CA GLN A 296 -0.07 -2.80 9.57
C GLN A 296 1.39 -2.47 9.92
N SER A 297 1.63 -2.14 11.19
CA SER A 297 2.93 -2.00 11.84
C SER A 297 4.03 -2.83 11.19
N GLU A 298 5.09 -2.15 10.78
CA GLU A 298 6.14 -2.75 9.96
C GLU A 298 6.80 -3.96 10.63
N ASP A 299 6.90 -4.00 11.95
CA ASP A 299 7.48 -5.08 12.74
C ASP A 299 6.62 -6.37 12.78
N ALA A 300 5.34 -6.29 12.39
CA ALA A 300 4.47 -7.44 12.20
C ALA A 300 4.77 -8.24 10.91
N TRP A 301 5.66 -7.73 10.06
CA TRP A 301 6.09 -8.37 8.82
C TRP A 301 7.42 -9.12 9.00
N THR A 302 7.65 -10.14 8.18
CA THR A 302 8.98 -10.74 8.09
C THR A 302 9.93 -9.82 7.32
N GLY A 303 11.23 -9.93 7.57
CA GLY A 303 12.24 -9.13 6.84
C GLY A 303 12.21 -9.41 5.34
N GLN A 304 12.00 -10.67 4.94
CA GLN A 304 11.86 -11.05 3.53
C GLN A 304 10.61 -10.43 2.89
N ALA A 305 9.46 -10.38 3.61
CA ALA A 305 8.22 -9.83 3.05
C ALA A 305 8.32 -8.30 2.88
N ARG A 306 8.91 -7.59 3.85
CA ARG A 306 9.22 -6.16 3.71
C ARG A 306 10.13 -5.89 2.51
N THR A 307 11.20 -6.68 2.37
CA THR A 307 12.15 -6.56 1.25
C THR A 307 11.48 -6.85 -0.09
N ALA A 308 10.64 -7.87 -0.17
CA ALA A 308 9.93 -8.26 -1.38
C ALA A 308 8.96 -7.17 -1.87
N MET A 309 8.15 -6.64 -0.94
CA MET A 309 7.19 -5.59 -1.24
C MET A 309 7.91 -4.27 -1.61
N ASP A 310 8.99 -3.91 -0.91
CA ASP A 310 9.82 -2.76 -1.27
C ASP A 310 10.42 -2.89 -2.67
N GLN A 311 10.89 -4.09 -3.05
CA GLN A 311 11.37 -4.35 -4.40
C GLN A 311 10.25 -4.28 -5.46
N ALA A 312 9.02 -4.70 -5.14
CA ALA A 312 7.88 -4.54 -6.04
C ALA A 312 7.54 -3.06 -6.27
N PHE A 313 7.70 -2.20 -5.27
CA PHE A 313 7.57 -0.75 -5.43
C PHE A 313 8.75 -0.12 -6.19
N ALA A 314 9.97 -0.67 -6.05
CA ALA A 314 11.09 -0.26 -6.90
C ALA A 314 10.86 -0.61 -8.39
N ASP A 315 10.25 -1.77 -8.67
CA ASP A 315 9.78 -2.11 -10.02
C ASP A 315 8.72 -1.11 -10.49
N ALA A 316 7.80 -0.71 -9.61
CA ALA A 316 6.79 0.32 -9.89
C ALA A 316 7.45 1.64 -10.33
N ALA A 317 8.45 2.12 -9.59
CA ALA A 317 9.22 3.31 -9.95
C ALA A 317 9.87 3.17 -11.33
N ALA A 318 10.54 2.05 -11.61
CA ALA A 318 11.17 1.76 -12.90
C ALA A 318 10.17 1.74 -14.08
N LEU A 319 8.93 1.35 -13.82
CA LEU A 319 7.84 1.35 -14.80
C LEU A 319 7.09 2.69 -14.87
N GLY A 320 7.54 3.70 -14.11
CA GLY A 320 6.93 5.03 -14.04
C GLY A 320 5.65 5.09 -13.19
N VAL A 321 5.35 4.06 -12.41
CA VAL A 321 4.17 3.96 -11.55
C VAL A 321 4.48 4.56 -10.18
N THR A 322 3.60 5.42 -9.67
CA THR A 322 3.68 5.91 -8.28
C THR A 322 2.78 5.07 -7.38
N VAL A 323 3.31 4.55 -6.27
CA VAL A 323 2.52 3.79 -5.29
C VAL A 323 2.14 4.71 -4.13
N CYS A 324 0.85 4.99 -3.95
CA CYS A 324 0.30 5.78 -2.86
C CYS A 324 -0.20 4.83 -1.76
N VAL A 325 0.22 5.04 -0.51
CA VAL A 325 -0.11 4.14 0.60
C VAL A 325 -0.61 4.94 1.80
N ALA A 326 -1.77 4.58 2.34
CA ALA A 326 -2.32 5.14 3.57
C ALA A 326 -1.32 4.94 4.74
N SER A 327 -1.00 6.00 5.50
CA SER A 327 0.04 5.93 6.54
C SER A 327 -0.41 5.30 7.85
N GLY A 328 -1.70 5.00 8.00
CA GLY A 328 -2.28 4.37 9.17
C GLY A 328 -3.31 5.25 9.89
N ASP A 329 -4.20 4.61 10.66
CA ASP A 329 -5.33 5.27 11.32
C ASP A 329 -5.29 5.25 12.85
N ASN A 330 -4.16 4.81 13.40
CA ASN A 330 -4.01 4.47 14.82
C ASN A 330 -2.88 5.26 15.49
N GLY A 331 -2.61 6.47 14.98
CA GLY A 331 -1.61 7.39 15.52
C GLY A 331 -0.19 6.85 15.40
N SER A 332 0.72 7.42 16.20
CA SER A 332 2.14 7.07 16.19
C SER A 332 2.47 5.68 16.75
N THR A 333 1.50 4.97 17.34
CA THR A 333 1.69 3.61 17.87
C THR A 333 1.20 2.52 16.92
N ASP A 334 0.57 2.91 15.80
CA ASP A 334 -0.09 2.02 14.84
C ASP A 334 -1.05 0.98 15.47
N GLY A 335 -1.59 1.25 16.65
CA GLY A 335 -2.48 0.33 17.37
C GLY A 335 -1.76 -0.72 18.21
N GLN A 336 -0.43 -0.70 18.27
CA GLN A 336 0.34 -1.57 19.17
C GLN A 336 0.19 -1.13 20.63
N SER A 337 0.21 -2.11 21.54
CA SER A 337 -0.02 -1.92 22.98
C SER A 337 1.25 -2.01 23.83
N ASP A 338 2.43 -1.99 23.21
CA ASP A 338 3.74 -2.14 23.86
C ASP A 338 4.33 -0.80 24.36
N ASN A 339 3.59 0.30 24.20
CA ASN A 339 4.02 1.68 24.48
C ASN A 339 5.19 2.18 23.62
N ALA A 340 5.49 1.53 22.50
CA ALA A 340 6.46 2.01 21.53
C ALA A 340 5.78 2.74 20.36
N GLN A 341 6.60 3.37 19.52
CA GLN A 341 6.12 4.05 18.31
C GLN A 341 6.36 3.13 17.12
N HIS A 342 5.37 3.07 16.25
CA HIS A 342 5.32 2.14 15.13
C HIS A 342 4.82 2.88 13.89
N VAL A 343 5.50 2.65 12.77
CA VAL A 343 5.03 3.13 11.47
C VAL A 343 4.39 1.98 10.71
N ASP A 344 3.34 2.28 9.96
CA ASP A 344 2.61 1.30 9.17
C ASP A 344 3.41 0.87 7.92
N PHE A 345 3.35 -0.41 7.57
CA PHE A 345 3.84 -0.96 6.31
C PHE A 345 2.65 -1.46 5.47
N PRO A 346 2.54 -1.08 4.18
CA PRO A 346 3.65 -0.66 3.29
C PRO A 346 4.07 0.81 3.29
N ALA A 347 3.42 1.71 4.04
CA ALA A 347 3.72 3.16 3.97
C ALA A 347 5.17 3.50 4.35
N SER A 348 5.79 2.72 5.24
CA SER A 348 7.19 2.93 5.64
C SER A 348 8.23 2.55 4.58
N SER A 349 7.85 1.89 3.48
CA SER A 349 8.76 1.68 2.35
C SER A 349 9.27 3.03 1.82
N PRO A 350 10.58 3.14 1.51
CA PRO A 350 11.14 4.33 0.85
C PRO A 350 10.65 4.51 -0.61
N HIS A 351 10.02 3.50 -1.20
CA HIS A 351 9.46 3.53 -2.55
C HIS A 351 7.93 3.76 -2.59
N ALA A 352 7.29 3.87 -1.42
CA ALA A 352 5.88 4.22 -1.28
C ALA A 352 5.72 5.71 -0.98
N LEU A 353 4.79 6.39 -1.67
CA LEU A 353 4.33 7.72 -1.28
C LEU A 353 3.35 7.56 -0.12
N ALA A 354 3.84 7.80 1.10
CA ALA A 354 3.06 7.66 2.31
C ALA A 354 2.10 8.83 2.49
N CYS A 355 0.81 8.53 2.63
CA CYS A 355 -0.31 9.45 2.64
C CYS A 355 -0.92 9.53 4.06
N GLY A 356 -0.62 10.61 4.77
CA GLY A 356 -1.15 10.92 6.10
C GLY A 356 -2.45 11.72 6.10
N GLY A 357 -2.90 12.05 7.30
CA GLY A 357 -4.26 12.53 7.56
C GLY A 357 -4.33 13.87 8.28
N THR A 358 -5.20 14.74 7.77
CA THR A 358 -5.54 16.03 8.36
C THR A 358 -7.02 16.08 8.76
N ARG A 359 -7.36 17.03 9.62
CA ARG A 359 -8.74 17.49 9.82
C ARG A 359 -8.92 18.78 9.05
N LEU A 360 -9.87 18.79 8.12
CA LEU A 360 -10.12 19.92 7.23
C LEU A 360 -11.38 20.70 7.61
N GLU A 361 -11.21 21.98 7.91
CA GLU A 361 -12.30 22.94 8.03
C GLU A 361 -12.30 23.86 6.81
N ALA A 362 -13.36 23.76 6.01
CA ALA A 362 -13.45 24.46 4.75
C ALA A 362 -14.89 24.80 4.36
N THR A 363 -15.03 25.82 3.53
CA THR A 363 -16.25 26.13 2.77
C THR A 363 -15.94 25.92 1.28
N PRO A 364 -16.46 24.86 0.65
CA PRO A 364 -16.33 24.66 -0.79
C PRO A 364 -16.91 25.86 -1.57
N PRO A 365 -16.39 26.17 -2.78
CA PRO A 365 -15.44 25.35 -3.52
C PRO A 365 -13.96 25.55 -3.16
N ALA A 366 -13.55 26.67 -2.57
CA ALA A 366 -12.12 27.04 -2.55
C ALA A 366 -11.57 27.56 -1.21
N THR A 367 -12.38 27.68 -0.16
CA THR A 367 -11.94 28.34 1.07
C THR A 367 -11.62 27.33 2.15
N ILE A 368 -10.32 27.04 2.35
CA ILE A 368 -9.82 26.31 3.54
C ILE A 368 -9.61 27.31 4.68
N THR A 369 -10.39 27.19 5.76
CA THR A 369 -10.28 28.07 6.93
C THR A 369 -9.27 27.56 7.94
N ALA A 370 -9.20 26.25 8.14
CA ALA A 370 -8.19 25.61 8.97
C ALA A 370 -7.92 24.19 8.46
N GLU A 371 -6.68 23.73 8.65
CA GLU A 371 -6.31 22.34 8.44
C GLU A 371 -5.26 21.98 9.48
N THR A 372 -5.52 20.92 10.25
CA THR A 372 -4.71 20.49 11.40
C THR A 372 -4.44 18.99 11.33
N VAL A 373 -3.53 18.47 12.16
CA VAL A 373 -3.33 17.00 12.24
C VAL A 373 -4.64 16.32 12.62
N TRP A 374 -4.99 15.24 11.91
CA TRP A 374 -6.10 14.39 12.33
C TRP A 374 -5.71 13.60 13.58
N ASN A 375 -6.34 13.94 14.70
CA ASN A 375 -6.26 13.21 15.96
C ASN A 375 -7.52 13.46 16.79
N THR A 376 -8.47 12.54 16.67
CA THR A 376 -9.78 12.65 17.31
C THR A 376 -9.90 11.56 18.36
N THR A 377 -10.14 11.96 19.62
CA THR A 377 -10.35 11.01 20.72
C THR A 377 -11.45 10.01 20.39
N GLY A 378 -11.12 8.72 20.37
CA GLY A 378 -12.06 7.64 20.00
C GLY A 378 -12.40 7.56 18.51
N GLY A 379 -11.86 8.47 17.68
CA GLY A 379 -12.11 8.56 16.24
C GLY A 379 -10.88 8.28 15.37
N GLY A 380 -9.75 7.89 15.96
CA GLY A 380 -8.49 7.61 15.24
C GLY A 380 -7.56 8.81 15.13
N SER A 381 -6.38 8.56 14.57
CA SER A 381 -5.37 9.58 14.28
C SER A 381 -4.47 9.12 13.14
N THR A 382 -3.95 10.06 12.35
CA THR A 382 -3.00 9.75 11.27
C THR A 382 -1.78 8.98 11.78
N GLY A 383 -1.41 7.92 11.08
CA GLY A 383 -0.14 7.24 11.28
C GLY A 383 1.02 8.14 10.85
N GLY A 384 2.16 7.99 11.50
CA GLY A 384 3.34 8.80 11.24
C GLY A 384 4.39 8.64 12.32
N GLY A 385 5.66 8.73 11.93
CA GLY A 385 6.80 8.45 12.79
C GLY A 385 8.09 8.26 11.99
N VAL A 386 8.97 7.40 12.49
CA VAL A 386 10.27 7.09 11.89
C VAL A 386 10.43 5.57 11.88
N SER A 387 10.69 4.99 10.72
CA SER A 387 10.86 3.55 10.52
C SER A 387 12.09 3.02 11.28
N ASP A 388 11.93 1.83 11.85
CA ASP A 388 13.00 0.99 12.39
C ASP A 388 13.56 0.00 11.36
N ALA A 389 12.78 -0.33 10.32
CA ALA A 389 13.16 -1.25 9.27
C ALA A 389 13.94 -0.60 8.12
N PHE A 390 13.60 0.65 7.76
CA PHE A 390 14.14 1.32 6.59
C PHE A 390 15.03 2.52 6.98
N PRO A 391 16.26 2.60 6.45
CA PRO A 391 17.15 3.74 6.69
C PRO A 391 16.58 5.02 6.04
N PRO A 392 17.04 6.22 6.43
CA PRO A 392 16.64 7.45 5.78
C PRO A 392 16.99 7.41 4.28
N PRO A 393 16.01 7.54 3.37
CA PRO A 393 16.31 7.59 1.95
C PRO A 393 16.98 8.93 1.61
N ALA A 394 17.83 8.93 0.57
CA ALA A 394 18.65 10.08 0.21
C ALA A 394 17.84 11.38 0.04
N PHE A 395 16.66 11.29 -0.59
CA PHE A 395 15.76 12.42 -0.82
C PHE A 395 15.25 13.07 0.49
N GLN A 396 15.20 12.33 1.59
CA GLN A 396 14.60 12.79 2.85
C GLN A 396 15.63 13.28 3.87
N THR A 397 16.93 13.05 3.61
CA THR A 397 18.01 13.38 4.57
C THR A 397 18.08 14.87 4.92
N THR A 398 17.63 15.77 4.04
CA THR A 398 17.59 17.22 4.29
C THR A 398 16.26 17.71 4.87
N ALA A 399 15.28 16.83 5.06
CA ALA A 399 13.94 17.21 5.51
C ALA A 399 13.85 17.54 7.01
N GLY A 400 14.85 17.13 7.79
CA GLY A 400 14.82 17.30 9.26
C GLY A 400 13.99 16.23 9.97
N VAL A 401 13.93 15.03 9.41
CA VAL A 401 13.29 13.87 10.06
C VAL A 401 13.83 13.71 11.48
N PRO A 402 12.97 13.62 12.51
CA PRO A 402 13.41 13.50 13.89
C PRO A 402 14.11 12.15 14.11
N ALA A 403 14.78 12.03 15.25
CA ALA A 403 15.25 10.71 15.68
C ALA A 403 14.06 9.80 16.00
N ARG A 404 14.23 8.50 15.77
CA ARG A 404 13.25 7.48 16.22
C ARG A 404 13.11 7.50 17.75
N ALA A 405 12.01 6.96 18.24
CA ALA A 405 11.86 6.66 19.66
C ALA A 405 13.02 5.76 20.13
N GLY A 406 13.74 6.15 21.19
CA GLY A 406 14.94 5.43 21.64
C GLY A 406 16.26 5.81 20.93
N GLY A 407 16.22 6.70 19.93
CA GLY A 407 17.40 7.31 19.29
C GLY A 407 17.90 6.55 18.04
N GLY A 408 18.40 7.28 17.05
CA GLY A 408 18.78 6.77 15.73
C GLY A 408 17.99 7.44 14.61
N THR A 409 18.21 7.02 13.37
CA THR A 409 17.60 7.62 12.16
C THR A 409 16.93 6.54 11.33
N GLY A 410 15.83 6.88 10.65
CA GLY A 410 15.12 6.01 9.72
C GLY A 410 14.30 6.81 8.70
N ARG A 411 13.59 6.12 7.81
CA ARG A 411 12.61 6.73 6.89
C ARG A 411 11.48 7.36 7.69
N GLY A 412 11.29 8.66 7.56
CA GLY A 412 10.20 9.40 8.21
C GLY A 412 8.88 9.23 7.47
N VAL A 413 7.76 9.02 8.17
CA VAL A 413 6.41 8.83 7.63
C VAL A 413 5.48 9.89 8.23
N PRO A 414 4.52 10.48 7.49
CA PRO A 414 4.23 10.27 6.06
C PRO A 414 5.07 11.21 5.15
N ASP A 415 4.88 11.11 3.83
CA ASP A 415 5.48 12.02 2.86
C ASP A 415 4.57 13.23 2.60
N VAL A 416 3.27 12.99 2.53
CA VAL A 416 2.23 13.98 2.19
C VAL A 416 0.97 13.71 3.03
N ALA A 417 0.01 14.62 3.03
CA ALA A 417 -1.25 14.41 3.74
C ALA A 417 -2.48 14.91 2.96
N GLY A 418 -3.66 14.67 3.52
CA GLY A 418 -4.95 15.17 3.07
C GLY A 418 -6.03 14.88 4.10
N ASN A 419 -7.24 15.40 3.91
CA ASN A 419 -8.32 15.24 4.87
C ASN A 419 -8.59 13.76 5.14
N ALA A 420 -8.66 13.40 6.42
CA ALA A 420 -8.85 12.03 6.90
C ALA A 420 -9.71 11.97 8.17
N ASP A 421 -10.04 13.09 8.83
CA ASP A 421 -10.90 13.04 10.01
C ASP A 421 -12.33 12.64 9.63
N PRO A 422 -12.91 11.53 10.14
CA PRO A 422 -14.28 11.15 9.85
C PRO A 422 -15.31 12.24 10.21
N ALA A 423 -15.00 13.10 11.20
CA ALA A 423 -15.86 14.22 11.56
C ALA A 423 -15.98 15.29 10.45
N THR A 424 -14.98 15.37 9.57
CA THR A 424 -14.93 16.23 8.37
C THR A 424 -14.75 15.37 7.12
N GLY A 425 -15.20 14.12 7.13
CA GLY A 425 -14.80 13.08 6.18
C GLY A 425 -15.45 13.15 4.80
N TYR A 426 -15.41 12.02 4.10
CA TYR A 426 -15.85 11.83 2.73
C TYR A 426 -17.27 11.25 2.73
N ARG A 427 -18.17 11.87 1.99
CA ARG A 427 -19.50 11.32 1.74
C ARG A 427 -19.38 10.22 0.70
N ILE A 428 -19.86 9.04 1.05
CA ILE A 428 -19.75 7.83 0.25
C ILE A 428 -21.07 7.05 0.23
N LEU A 429 -21.18 6.06 -0.66
CA LEU A 429 -22.29 5.12 -0.72
C LEU A 429 -21.78 3.67 -0.65
N VAL A 430 -22.03 2.99 0.46
CA VAL A 430 -21.61 1.60 0.65
C VAL A 430 -22.82 0.70 0.81
N ASP A 431 -22.94 -0.33 -0.02
CA ASP A 431 -24.05 -1.29 0.01
C ASP A 431 -25.43 -0.62 -0.01
N GLY A 432 -25.57 0.43 -0.82
CA GLY A 432 -26.78 1.23 -0.95
C GLY A 432 -27.08 2.15 0.25
N GLN A 433 -26.15 2.30 1.20
CA GLN A 433 -26.29 3.17 2.37
C GLN A 433 -25.34 4.36 2.26
N GLU A 434 -25.88 5.57 2.39
CA GLU A 434 -25.07 6.78 2.49
C GLU A 434 -24.35 6.82 3.85
N SER A 435 -23.05 7.14 3.82
CA SER A 435 -22.23 7.24 5.01
C SER A 435 -21.20 8.36 4.88
N VAL A 436 -20.53 8.68 5.98
CA VAL A 436 -19.33 9.51 6.00
C VAL A 436 -18.18 8.67 6.54
N ILE A 437 -17.10 8.58 5.77
CA ILE A 437 -15.89 7.86 6.15
C ILE A 437 -14.70 8.82 6.23
N GLY A 438 -13.80 8.59 7.17
CA GLY A 438 -12.45 9.14 7.17
C GLY A 438 -11.43 8.01 7.24
N GLY A 439 -10.22 8.34 7.64
CA GLY A 439 -9.06 7.48 7.55
C GLY A 439 -8.10 7.91 6.47
N THR A 440 -6.83 7.59 6.67
CA THR A 440 -5.77 7.78 5.69
C THR A 440 -6.01 6.96 4.43
N SER A 441 -6.85 5.93 4.50
CA SER A 441 -7.43 5.24 3.35
C SER A 441 -8.07 6.18 2.34
N ALA A 442 -8.69 7.29 2.73
CA ALA A 442 -9.26 8.22 1.75
C ALA A 442 -8.19 9.09 1.05
N VAL A 443 -6.97 9.13 1.59
CA VAL A 443 -5.90 10.03 1.13
C VAL A 443 -5.01 9.36 0.07
N ALA A 444 -4.75 8.06 0.19
CA ALA A 444 -4.06 7.28 -0.86
C ALA A 444 -4.75 7.37 -2.25
N PRO A 445 -6.06 7.10 -2.39
CA PRO A 445 -6.79 7.23 -3.66
C PRO A 445 -6.92 8.69 -4.10
N LEU A 446 -7.00 9.64 -3.16
CA LEU A 446 -6.98 11.08 -3.47
C LEU A 446 -5.67 11.47 -4.18
N TRP A 447 -4.53 11.03 -3.64
CA TRP A 447 -3.22 11.27 -4.27
C TRP A 447 -3.04 10.48 -5.57
N ALA A 448 -3.53 9.25 -5.66
CA ALA A 448 -3.51 8.48 -6.91
C ALA A 448 -4.29 9.19 -8.03
N ALA A 449 -5.46 9.75 -7.72
CA ALA A 449 -6.26 10.55 -8.65
C ALA A 449 -5.57 11.87 -9.03
N LEU A 450 -4.95 12.56 -8.06
CA LEU A 450 -4.15 13.76 -8.32
C LEU A 450 -3.00 13.46 -9.28
N LEU A 451 -2.25 12.38 -9.06
CA LEU A 451 -1.14 11.96 -9.91
C LEU A 451 -1.58 11.62 -11.33
N CYS A 452 -2.76 11.01 -11.50
CA CYS A 452 -3.34 10.83 -12.84
C CYS A 452 -3.60 12.15 -13.56
N ARG A 453 -4.16 13.14 -12.86
CA ARG A 453 -4.43 14.46 -13.43
C ARG A 453 -3.15 15.24 -13.74
N LEU A 454 -2.16 15.14 -12.86
CA LEU A 454 -0.82 15.68 -13.09
C LEU A 454 -0.16 15.01 -14.31
N ALA A 455 -0.25 13.69 -14.43
CA ALA A 455 0.34 12.92 -15.52
C ALA A 455 -0.34 13.22 -16.87
N GLN A 456 -1.67 13.35 -16.88
CA GLN A 456 -2.44 13.77 -18.05
C GLN A 456 -1.97 15.15 -18.56
N SER A 457 -1.71 16.09 -17.65
CA SER A 457 -1.25 17.43 -18.00
C SER A 457 0.22 17.46 -18.43
N ALA A 458 1.09 16.73 -17.73
CA ALA A 458 2.52 16.67 -18.00
C ALA A 458 2.88 15.77 -19.20
N GLY A 459 1.97 14.91 -19.64
CA GLY A 459 2.21 13.94 -20.73
C GLY A 459 3.20 12.83 -20.36
N ARG A 460 3.42 12.60 -19.06
CA ARG A 460 4.35 11.59 -18.53
C ARG A 460 3.90 11.10 -17.16
N ARG A 461 4.30 9.88 -16.80
CA ARG A 461 4.16 9.37 -15.44
C ARG A 461 5.38 9.74 -14.59
N PHE A 462 5.27 9.64 -13.27
CA PHE A 462 6.26 10.18 -12.34
C PHE A 462 7.15 9.12 -11.67
N GLY A 463 6.77 7.84 -11.67
CA GLY A 463 7.52 6.80 -10.95
C GLY A 463 7.64 7.14 -9.47
N LEU A 464 8.86 7.09 -8.93
CA LEU A 464 9.15 7.58 -7.58
C LEU A 464 9.16 9.12 -7.55
N VAL A 465 8.02 9.70 -7.20
CA VAL A 465 7.84 11.16 -7.20
C VAL A 465 8.63 11.87 -6.07
N HIS A 466 9.12 11.14 -5.07
CA HIS A 466 9.81 11.69 -3.89
C HIS A 466 10.99 12.60 -4.23
N THR A 467 11.83 12.26 -5.20
CA THR A 467 12.99 13.11 -5.58
C THR A 467 12.53 14.50 -6.02
N GLN A 468 11.37 14.60 -6.67
CA GLN A 468 10.80 15.86 -7.13
C GLN A 468 10.11 16.62 -5.99
N LEU A 469 9.36 15.92 -5.14
CA LEU A 469 8.65 16.54 -4.00
C LEU A 469 9.62 17.03 -2.92
N TYR A 470 10.69 16.27 -2.67
CA TYR A 470 11.69 16.61 -1.66
C TYR A 470 12.82 17.51 -2.18
N GLY A 471 12.83 17.83 -3.47
CA GLY A 471 13.84 18.65 -4.11
C GLY A 471 13.96 20.04 -3.48
N GLY A 472 14.95 20.23 -2.61
CA GLY A 472 15.19 21.49 -1.91
C GLY A 472 14.53 21.62 -0.55
N VAL A 473 13.92 20.55 -0.01
CA VAL A 473 13.35 20.56 1.33
C VAL A 473 14.40 20.88 2.38
N LYS A 474 14.04 21.79 3.28
CA LYS A 474 14.81 22.11 4.49
C LYS A 474 13.88 22.13 5.71
N PRO A 475 14.39 21.86 6.92
CA PRO A 475 13.59 21.92 8.13
C PRO A 475 13.01 23.32 8.32
N GLY A 476 11.75 23.44 8.73
CA GLY A 476 11.11 24.75 8.95
C GLY A 476 10.64 25.48 7.68
N THR A 477 10.74 24.87 6.49
CA THR A 477 10.41 25.54 5.22
C THR A 477 9.23 24.88 4.51
N VAL A 478 8.22 25.70 4.19
CA VAL A 478 7.07 25.31 3.38
C VAL A 478 7.55 24.94 1.98
N GLN A 479 7.18 23.75 1.51
CA GLN A 479 7.47 23.34 0.15
C GLN A 479 6.48 23.89 -0.86
N PRO A 480 6.94 24.36 -2.03
CA PRO A 480 6.05 24.69 -3.13
C PRO A 480 5.17 23.50 -3.51
N GLY A 481 3.87 23.77 -3.74
CA GLY A 481 2.90 22.71 -4.02
C GLY A 481 2.20 22.16 -2.78
N PHE A 482 2.53 22.64 -1.59
CA PHE A 482 1.93 22.15 -0.36
C PHE A 482 1.40 23.28 0.52
N ARG A 483 0.30 22.98 1.19
CA ARG A 483 -0.16 23.71 2.36
C ARG A 483 0.41 23.03 3.60
N ASP A 484 1.31 23.74 4.27
CA ASP A 484 1.98 23.27 5.48
C ASP A 484 1.01 23.19 6.67
N ILE A 485 1.05 22.07 7.40
CA ILE A 485 0.18 21.81 8.55
C ILE A 485 1.03 21.92 9.80
N THR A 486 0.84 22.98 10.58
CA THR A 486 1.77 23.32 11.67
C THR A 486 1.17 23.15 13.06
N SER A 487 0.04 22.44 13.20
CA SER A 487 -0.65 22.31 14.49
C SER A 487 -1.38 20.98 14.64
N GLY A 488 -1.30 20.43 15.86
CA GLY A 488 -1.82 19.11 16.21
C GLY A 488 -0.69 18.09 16.44
N THR A 489 -1.07 16.90 16.85
CA THR A 489 -0.16 15.79 17.16
C THR A 489 -0.82 14.49 16.74
N ASN A 490 -0.06 13.42 16.51
CA ASN A 490 -0.61 12.07 16.29
C ASN A 490 -0.35 11.11 17.46
N GLY A 491 -0.10 11.66 18.65
CA GLY A 491 0.41 10.92 19.80
C GLY A 491 1.80 11.43 20.18
N ALA A 492 2.84 10.73 19.76
CA ALA A 492 4.22 11.04 20.13
C ALA A 492 4.87 12.14 19.28
N TYR A 493 4.37 12.41 18.08
CA TYR A 493 4.90 13.43 17.18
C TYR A 493 3.95 14.62 17.06
N SER A 494 4.52 15.79 16.79
CA SER A 494 3.81 17.06 16.66
C SER A 494 4.05 17.65 15.29
N ALA A 495 3.00 18.25 14.72
CA ALA A 495 3.12 19.06 13.53
C ALA A 495 3.99 20.30 13.77
N SER A 496 4.73 20.73 12.75
CA SER A 496 5.62 21.90 12.83
C SER A 496 5.80 22.54 11.46
N GLY A 497 6.63 23.58 11.34
CA GLY A 497 6.89 24.18 10.02
C GLY A 497 7.74 23.25 9.14
N GLY A 498 7.34 23.07 7.88
CA GLY A 498 8.01 22.18 6.93
C GLY A 498 7.62 20.71 7.13
N TRP A 499 8.53 19.78 6.80
CA TRP A 499 8.22 18.36 6.96
C TRP A 499 8.06 17.98 8.44
N ASP A 500 7.02 17.22 8.78
CA ASP A 500 6.84 16.60 10.09
C ASP A 500 6.33 15.16 10.03
N ALA A 501 6.50 14.44 11.14
CA ALA A 501 6.10 13.03 11.29
C ALA A 501 4.60 12.83 11.61
N CYS A 502 3.76 13.80 11.26
CA CYS A 502 2.30 13.68 11.29
C CYS A 502 1.68 13.83 9.91
N THR A 503 2.15 14.81 9.13
CA THR A 503 1.54 15.24 7.86
C THR A 503 2.53 15.37 6.71
N GLY A 504 3.81 15.05 6.96
CA GLY A 504 4.85 15.09 5.95
C GLY A 504 5.04 16.50 5.43
N LEU A 505 5.04 16.67 4.11
CA LEU A 505 5.13 17.97 3.44
C LEU A 505 3.83 18.80 3.54
N GLY A 506 2.73 18.21 4.03
CA GLY A 506 1.41 18.84 4.14
C GLY A 506 0.42 18.38 3.07
N SER A 507 -0.70 19.10 2.95
CA SER A 507 -1.76 18.81 1.98
C SER A 507 -1.48 19.45 0.60
N PRO A 508 -1.98 18.87 -0.51
CA PRO A 508 -1.62 19.34 -1.84
C PRO A 508 -2.28 20.68 -2.21
N ASP A 509 -1.52 21.53 -2.90
CA ASP A 509 -2.02 22.50 -3.87
C ASP A 509 -1.70 21.93 -5.26
N GLY A 510 -2.68 21.30 -5.89
CA GLY A 510 -2.50 20.56 -7.14
C GLY A 510 -1.99 21.43 -8.30
N ALA A 511 -2.43 22.68 -8.39
CA ALA A 511 -2.01 23.62 -9.43
C ALA A 511 -0.55 24.05 -9.22
N ALA A 512 -0.15 24.31 -7.98
CA ALA A 512 1.23 24.61 -7.63
C ALA A 512 2.14 23.38 -7.81
N LEU A 513 1.68 22.18 -7.48
CA LEU A 513 2.39 20.92 -7.74
C LEU A 513 2.60 20.70 -9.23
N LEU A 514 1.57 20.92 -10.07
CA LEU A 514 1.72 20.80 -11.52
C LEU A 514 2.86 21.68 -12.04
N LYS A 515 2.94 22.92 -11.56
CA LYS A 515 4.01 23.85 -11.92
C LYS A 515 5.38 23.37 -11.42
N ALA A 516 5.47 22.88 -10.18
CA ALA A 516 6.70 22.37 -9.59
C ALA A 516 7.24 21.13 -10.33
N LEU A 517 6.33 20.26 -10.81
CA LEU A 517 6.65 19.02 -11.53
C LEU A 517 6.88 19.23 -13.04
N GLY A 518 6.91 20.48 -13.50
CA GLY A 518 7.23 20.86 -14.88
C GLY A 518 6.06 20.73 -15.87
N GLY A 519 4.82 20.68 -15.39
CA GLY A 519 3.63 20.71 -16.23
C GLY A 519 3.20 22.13 -16.61
N THR A 520 2.49 22.25 -17.74
CA THR A 520 1.89 23.52 -18.18
C THR A 520 0.40 23.54 -17.84
N ALA A 521 -0.05 24.50 -17.04
CA ALA A 521 -1.49 24.76 -16.90
C ALA A 521 -2.06 25.16 -18.27
N LYS A 522 -3.10 24.47 -18.74
CA LYS A 522 -3.86 24.93 -19.91
C LYS A 522 -4.65 26.17 -19.49
N LYS A 523 -4.41 27.28 -20.19
CA LYS A 523 -5.16 28.54 -20.01
C LYS A 523 -6.62 28.41 -20.40
#